data_AF-A0A4R6FRX8-F1
#
_entry.id   AF-A0A4R6FRX8-F1
#
_cell.length_a   1.000
_cell.length_b   1.000
_cell.length_c   1.000
_cell.angle_alpha   90.00
_cell.angle_beta   90.00
_cell.angle_gamma   90.00
#
_symmetry.space_group_name_H-M   'P 1'
#
loop_
_entity.id
_entity.type
_entity.pdbx_description
1 polymer ?
#
loop_
_entity_poly.entity_id
_entity_poly.type
_entity_poly.pdbx_seq_one_letter_code
_entity_poly.pdbx_strand_id
1 'polypeptide(L)'
;MRDKIISQPGYWVEQINGILYDAIMDYMETHNMKRKDLAKHLGISKGRVSQIINDGEINFRLEKIIEISLKLGMVPHFSLEEKAEFLAKEEIHLIKKEINDMADFFESDRDDTKVVQLYASTKSNTIVESSGMNVEEPLAQTC
;
A
#
# COMPACT_ATOMS: atom_id res chain seq x y z
N MET A 1 -8.72 12.81 -17.61
CA MET A 1 -8.42 13.85 -16.60
C MET A 1 -7.31 13.41 -15.64
N ARG A 2 -7.34 12.18 -15.11
CA ARG A 2 -6.31 11.58 -14.25
C ARG A 2 -4.89 11.63 -14.83
N ASP A 3 -4.73 11.23 -16.09
CA ASP A 3 -3.45 11.27 -16.80
C ASP A 3 -2.74 12.64 -16.70
N LYS A 4 -3.51 13.73 -16.76
CA LYS A 4 -2.96 15.09 -16.67
C LYS A 4 -2.43 15.41 -15.27
N ILE A 5 -3.07 14.88 -14.22
CA ILE A 5 -2.71 15.10 -12.82
C ILE A 5 -1.43 14.34 -12.47
N ILE A 6 -1.34 13.05 -12.83
CA ILE A 6 -0.15 12.23 -12.54
C ILE A 6 1.09 12.70 -13.33
N SER A 7 0.87 13.47 -14.39
CA SER A 7 1.94 14.09 -15.16
C SER A 7 2.43 15.40 -14.54
N GLN A 8 1.78 15.91 -13.48
CA GLN A 8 2.24 17.10 -12.78
C GLN A 8 3.23 16.72 -11.67
N PRO A 9 4.42 17.33 -11.61
CA PRO A 9 5.38 17.10 -10.53
C PRO A 9 4.78 17.37 -9.14
N GLY A 10 3.94 18.41 -9.03
CA GLY A 10 3.29 18.77 -7.77
C GLY A 10 2.47 17.64 -7.16
N TYR A 11 1.82 16.81 -7.97
CA TYR A 11 1.05 15.67 -7.46
C TYR A 11 1.91 14.69 -6.67
N TRP A 12 3.11 14.39 -7.17
CA TRP A 12 4.04 13.48 -6.50
C TRP A 12 4.71 14.11 -5.28
N VAL A 13 5.00 15.41 -5.34
CA VAL A 13 5.51 16.17 -4.20
C VAL A 13 4.49 16.16 -3.05
N GLU A 14 3.22 16.45 -3.34
CA GLU A 14 2.15 16.42 -2.33
C GLU A 14 1.94 15.02 -1.75
N GLN A 15 2.02 13.96 -2.57
CA GLN A 15 1.97 12.58 -2.06
C GLN A 15 3.10 12.29 -1.07
N ILE A 16 4.35 12.61 -1.43
CA ILE A 16 5.51 12.39 -0.56
C ILE A 16 5.38 13.22 0.72
N ASN A 17 4.92 14.46 0.61
CA ASN A 17 4.67 15.33 1.75
C ASN A 17 3.61 14.75 2.69
N GLY A 18 2.50 14.23 2.15
CA GLY A 18 1.45 13.57 2.94
C GLY A 18 1.98 12.36 3.71
N ILE A 19 2.70 11.46 3.04
CA ILE A 19 3.33 10.28 3.66
C ILE A 19 4.27 10.71 4.80
N LEU A 20 5.08 11.75 4.58
CA LEU A 20 6.00 12.25 5.61
C LEU A 20 5.25 12.89 6.78
N TYR A 21 4.17 13.64 6.51
CA TYR A 21 3.34 14.24 7.55
C TYR A 21 2.75 13.17 8.47
N ASP A 22 2.10 12.16 7.86
CA ASP A 22 1.47 11.06 8.60
C ASP A 22 2.51 10.33 9.45
N ALA A 23 3.67 9.99 8.87
CA ALA A 23 4.76 9.36 9.61
C ALA A 23 5.26 10.19 10.80
N ILE A 24 5.33 11.51 10.67
CA ILE A 24 5.71 12.41 11.76
C ILE A 24 4.64 12.41 12.86
N MET A 25 3.37 12.47 12.49
CA MET A 25 2.24 12.50 13.43
C MET A 25 2.13 11.17 14.18
N ASP A 26 2.19 10.05 13.48
CA ASP A 26 2.19 8.70 14.06
C ASP A 26 3.35 8.52 15.03
N TYR A 27 4.55 8.95 14.64
CA TYR A 27 5.72 8.86 15.51
C TYR A 27 5.55 9.70 16.79
N MET A 28 5.00 10.92 16.65
CA MET A 28 4.75 11.80 17.78
C MET A 28 3.72 11.20 18.74
N GLU A 29 2.64 10.60 18.23
CA GLU A 29 1.60 9.96 19.03
C GLU A 29 2.10 8.70 19.72
N THR A 30 2.71 7.77 18.97
CA THR A 30 3.23 6.49 19.49
C THR A 30 4.27 6.67 20.59
N HIS A 31 5.07 7.73 20.52
CA HIS A 31 6.11 8.04 21.51
C HIS A 31 5.67 9.09 22.54
N ASN A 32 4.39 9.53 22.49
CA ASN A 32 3.82 10.57 23.35
C ASN A 32 4.71 11.83 23.43
N MET A 33 5.31 12.22 22.31
CA MET A 33 6.26 13.32 22.23
C MET A 33 5.54 14.66 22.16
N LYS A 34 6.05 15.66 22.89
CA LYS A 34 5.60 17.04 22.70
C LYS A 34 6.36 17.65 21.51
N ARG A 35 5.79 18.70 20.91
CA ARG A 35 6.37 19.42 19.74
C ARG A 35 7.84 19.82 19.94
N LYS A 36 8.22 20.19 21.17
CA LYS A 36 9.60 20.58 21.51
C LYS A 36 10.58 19.40 21.44
N ASP A 37 10.12 18.20 21.77
CA ASP A 37 10.92 16.98 21.82
C ASP A 37 11.08 16.45 20.40
N LEU A 38 9.99 16.49 19.61
CA LEU A 38 10.00 16.20 18.17
C LEU A 38 10.97 17.12 17.42
N ALA A 39 10.97 18.44 17.69
CA ALA A 39 11.91 19.37 17.06
C ALA A 39 13.37 18.98 17.30
N LYS A 40 13.69 18.60 18.54
CA LYS A 40 15.04 18.16 18.92
C LYS A 40 15.40 16.86 18.23
N HIS A 41 14.48 15.89 18.22
CA HIS A 41 14.67 14.59 17.59
C HIS A 41 14.93 14.70 16.08
N LEU A 42 14.04 15.43 15.38
CA LEU A 42 14.13 15.64 13.94
C LEU A 42 15.28 16.58 13.54
N GLY A 43 15.85 17.34 14.47
CA GLY A 43 16.88 18.33 14.18
C GLY A 43 16.37 19.46 13.28
N ILE A 44 15.17 19.95 13.59
CA ILE A 44 14.54 21.10 12.92
C ILE A 44 14.10 22.14 13.96
N SER A 45 13.90 23.39 13.53
CA SER A 45 13.52 24.45 14.46
C SER A 45 12.10 24.23 15.01
N LYS A 46 11.84 24.73 16.23
CA LYS A 46 10.49 24.68 16.83
C LYS A 46 9.43 25.36 15.96
N GLY A 47 9.80 26.46 15.30
CA GLY A 47 8.93 27.15 14.35
C GLY A 47 8.54 26.26 13.18
N ARG A 48 9.53 25.55 12.59
CA ARG A 48 9.26 24.64 11.47
C ARG A 48 8.37 23.48 11.88
N VAL A 49 8.58 22.89 13.06
CA VAL A 49 7.66 21.88 13.61
C VAL A 49 6.24 22.42 13.75
N SER A 50 6.10 23.66 14.24
CA SER A 50 4.78 24.25 14.39
C SER A 50 4.06 24.45 13.06
N GLN A 51 4.77 24.87 12.01
CA GLN A 51 4.21 25.02 10.66
C GLN A 51 3.77 23.67 10.08
N ILE A 52 4.59 22.63 10.24
CA ILE A 52 4.21 21.28 9.81
C ILE A 52 2.93 20.85 10.53
N ILE A 53 2.89 20.93 11.85
CA ILE A 53 1.77 20.40 12.64
C ILE A 53 0.49 21.23 12.44
N ASN A 54 0.58 22.56 12.39
CA ASN A 54 -0.60 23.41 12.31
C ASN A 54 -1.10 23.61 10.87
N ASP A 55 -0.17 23.81 9.93
CA ASP A 55 -0.50 24.25 8.57
C ASP A 55 -0.31 23.10 7.55
N GLY A 56 0.21 21.94 7.97
CA GLY A 56 0.57 20.84 7.09
C GLY A 56 1.74 21.17 6.16
N GLU A 57 2.46 22.28 6.41
CA GLU A 57 3.40 22.82 5.45
C GLU A 57 4.70 22.00 5.42
N ILE A 58 4.78 21.06 4.48
CA ILE A 58 5.99 20.29 4.21
C ILE A 58 6.54 20.73 2.85
N ASN A 59 7.73 21.31 2.88
CA ASN A 59 8.49 21.69 1.70
C ASN A 59 9.97 21.55 2.01
N PHE A 60 10.40 20.30 2.12
CA PHE A 60 11.78 19.96 2.40
C PHE A 60 12.49 19.53 1.12
N ARG A 61 13.80 19.80 1.06
CA ARG A 61 14.65 19.17 0.05
C ARG A 61 14.65 17.66 0.26
N LEU A 62 14.80 16.88 -0.81
CA LEU A 62 14.83 15.42 -0.76
C LEU A 62 15.78 14.86 0.31
N GLU A 63 16.99 15.41 0.41
CA GLU A 63 17.98 15.02 1.45
C GLU A 63 17.40 15.13 2.87
N LYS A 64 16.66 16.21 3.16
CA LYS A 64 16.06 16.44 4.47
C LYS A 64 14.86 15.53 4.72
N ILE A 65 14.10 15.18 3.69
CA ILE A 65 13.03 14.17 3.77
C ILE A 65 13.63 12.84 4.21
N ILE A 66 14.69 12.39 3.52
CA ILE A 66 15.40 11.14 3.85
C ILE A 66 15.95 11.18 5.28
N GLU A 67 16.61 12.27 5.68
CA GLU A 67 17.12 12.44 7.04
C GLU A 67 16.02 12.31 8.10
N ILE A 68 14.85 12.93 7.87
CA ILE A 68 13.70 12.85 8.76
C ILE A 68 13.16 11.42 8.80
N SER A 69 12.93 10.77 7.65
CA SER A 69 12.45 9.38 7.60
C SER A 69 13.32 8.45 8.42
N LEU A 70 14.65 8.55 8.28
CA LEU A 70 15.60 7.73 9.03
C LEU A 70 15.53 7.97 10.54
N LYS A 71 15.34 9.22 10.97
CA LYS A 71 15.17 9.57 12.39
C LYS A 71 13.85 9.04 12.97
N LEU A 72 12.82 8.91 12.15
CA LEU A 72 11.56 8.27 12.52
C LEU A 72 11.67 6.73 12.58
N GLY A 73 12.83 6.16 12.23
CA GLY A 73 13.03 4.72 12.15
C GLY A 73 12.47 4.09 10.87
N MET A 74 12.16 4.92 9.85
CA MET A 74 11.63 4.49 8.56
C MET A 74 12.71 4.52 7.49
N VAL A 75 12.61 3.61 6.52
CA VAL A 75 13.49 3.59 5.34
C VAL A 75 12.66 3.97 4.12
N PRO A 76 12.99 5.07 3.43
CA PRO A 76 12.26 5.46 2.23
C PRO A 76 12.56 4.48 1.08
N HIS A 77 11.53 4.15 0.32
CA HIS A 77 11.62 3.28 -0.85
C HIS A 77 11.09 4.01 -2.10
N PHE A 78 11.88 4.02 -3.16
CA PHE A 78 11.53 4.65 -4.44
C PHE A 78 11.56 3.62 -5.55
N SER A 79 10.51 3.59 -6.36
CA SER A 79 10.45 2.81 -7.59
C SER A 79 9.99 3.71 -8.72
N LEU A 80 10.52 3.44 -9.92
CA LEU A 80 10.08 4.07 -11.16
C LEU A 80 9.44 2.97 -12.00
N GLU A 81 8.26 3.26 -12.54
CA GLU A 81 7.51 2.32 -13.37
C GLU A 81 7.00 3.02 -14.63
N GLU A 82 6.61 2.23 -15.62
CA GLU A 82 6.03 2.79 -16.83
C GLU A 82 4.68 3.43 -16.54
N LYS A 83 4.48 4.64 -17.08
CA LYS A 83 3.27 5.44 -16.84
C LYS A 83 1.98 4.68 -17.20
N ALA A 84 2.01 3.90 -18.29
CA ALA A 84 0.87 3.11 -18.72
C ALA A 84 0.52 2.01 -17.71
N GLU A 85 1.53 1.33 -17.15
CA GLU A 85 1.34 0.32 -16.13
C GLU A 85 0.80 0.92 -14.83
N PHE A 86 1.31 2.07 -14.40
CA PHE A 86 0.82 2.77 -13.23
C PHE A 86 -0.66 3.12 -13.34
N LEU A 87 -1.07 3.70 -14.47
CA LEU A 87 -2.47 4.08 -14.72
C LEU A 87 -3.41 2.87 -14.67
N ALA A 88 -3.00 1.75 -15.28
CA ALA A 88 -3.79 0.51 -15.24
C ALA A 88 -3.93 -0.04 -13.82
N LYS A 89 -2.86 0.00 -13.00
CA LYS A 89 -2.88 -0.42 -11.60
C LYS A 89 -3.82 0.45 -10.75
N GLU A 90 -3.77 1.76 -10.94
CA GLU A 90 -4.64 2.72 -10.23
C GLU A 90 -6.12 2.52 -10.54
N GLU A 91 -6.50 2.29 -11.80
CA GLU A 91 -7.90 2.02 -12.17
C GLU A 91 -8.43 0.76 -11.45
N ILE A 92 -7.62 -0.30 -11.42
CA ILE A 92 -7.95 -1.53 -10.70
C ILE A 92 -8.06 -1.27 -9.19
N HIS A 93 -7.18 -0.44 -8.63
CA HIS A 93 -7.20 -0.10 -7.21
C HIS A 93 -8.50 0.61 -6.80
N LEU A 94 -8.96 1.58 -7.60
CA LEU A 94 -10.21 2.31 -7.35
C LEU A 94 -11.43 1.39 -7.36
N ILE A 95 -11.52 0.49 -8.35
CA ILE A 95 -12.62 -0.48 -8.44
C ILE A 95 -12.62 -1.41 -7.22
N LYS A 96 -11.44 -1.89 -6.79
CA LYS A 96 -11.32 -2.73 -5.59
C LYS A 96 -11.76 -2.00 -4.34
N LYS A 97 -11.42 -0.72 -4.21
CA LYS A 97 -11.83 0.11 -3.08
C LYS A 97 -13.35 0.26 -3.03
N GLU A 98 -13.98 0.59 -4.16
CA GLU A 98 -15.45 0.70 -4.24
C GLU A 98 -16.15 -0.63 -3.87
N ILE A 99 -15.59 -1.76 -4.32
CA ILE A 99 -16.12 -3.08 -3.97
C ILE A 99 -15.96 -3.38 -2.47
N ASN A 100 -14.83 -3.05 -1.86
CA ASN A 100 -14.60 -3.25 -0.44
C ASN A 100 -15.53 -2.35 0.40
N ASP A 101 -15.62 -1.06 0.07
CA ASP A 101 -16.52 -0.12 0.77
C ASP A 101 -17.98 -0.59 0.68
N MET A 102 -18.36 -1.20 -0.44
CA MET A 102 -19.68 -1.81 -0.63
C MET A 102 -19.85 -3.12 0.14
N ALA A 103 -18.81 -3.96 0.22
CA ALA A 103 -18.83 -5.21 0.99
C ALA A 103 -18.94 -4.95 2.51
N ASP A 104 -18.22 -3.95 3.02
CA ASP A 104 -18.29 -3.52 4.43
C ASP A 104 -19.70 -3.03 4.79
N PHE A 105 -20.37 -2.34 3.85
CA PHE A 105 -21.77 -1.96 4.00
C PHE A 105 -22.71 -3.18 4.06
N PHE A 106 -22.54 -4.15 3.15
CA PHE A 106 -23.37 -5.36 3.12
C PHE A 106 -23.11 -6.33 4.28
N GLU A 107 -21.93 -6.30 4.91
CA GLU A 107 -21.64 -7.09 6.11
C GLU A 107 -22.27 -6.49 7.38
N SER A 108 -22.52 -5.19 7.42
CA SER A 108 -23.22 -4.54 8.53
C SER A 108 -24.72 -4.85 8.60
N ASP A 109 -25.33 -5.33 7.50
CA ASP A 109 -26.76 -5.70 7.40
C ASP A 109 -27.02 -7.23 7.49
N ARG A 110 -25.98 -8.05 7.73
CA ARG A 110 -26.05 -9.53 7.73
C ARG A 110 -26.34 -10.16 9.11
N ASP A 111 -27.24 -9.60 9.92
CA ASP A 111 -27.77 -10.34 11.08
C ASP A 111 -28.98 -11.23 10.74
N ASP A 112 -29.61 -11.15 9.55
CA ASP A 112 -30.88 -11.91 9.36
C ASP A 112 -31.24 -12.44 7.97
N THR A 113 -30.34 -12.51 6.96
CA THR A 113 -30.72 -13.14 5.67
C THR A 113 -29.69 -14.13 5.13
N LYS A 114 -30.15 -15.39 4.99
CA LYS A 114 -29.44 -16.56 4.46
C LYS A 114 -28.68 -16.24 3.17
N VAL A 115 -27.37 -16.47 3.22
CA VAL A 115 -26.41 -16.23 2.15
C VAL A 115 -26.56 -17.29 1.05
N VAL A 116 -26.81 -16.86 -0.19
CA VAL A 116 -26.53 -17.68 -1.38
C VAL A 116 -25.09 -17.40 -1.77
N GLN A 117 -24.19 -18.36 -1.51
CA GLN A 117 -22.80 -18.29 -1.96
C GLN A 117 -22.74 -18.40 -3.48
N LEU A 118 -22.31 -17.33 -4.14
CA LEU A 118 -21.80 -17.39 -5.51
C LEU A 118 -20.28 -17.36 -5.45
N TYR A 119 -19.66 -18.54 -5.31
CA TYR A 119 -18.23 -18.68 -5.56
C TYR A 119 -17.93 -18.39 -7.02
N ALA A 120 -17.01 -17.45 -7.25
CA ALA A 120 -16.38 -17.23 -8.54
C ALA A 120 -15.73 -18.53 -9.02
N SER A 121 -16.15 -19.00 -10.20
CA SER A 121 -15.46 -20.07 -10.92
C SER A 121 -14.13 -19.52 -11.47
N THR A 122 -13.04 -19.69 -10.72
CA THR A 122 -11.70 -19.74 -11.29
C THR A 122 -11.39 -21.16 -11.75
N LYS A 123 -11.42 -21.38 -13.07
CA LYS A 123 -10.66 -22.43 -13.77
C LYS A 123 -9.92 -21.71 -14.91
N SER A 124 -8.63 -21.89 -15.13
CA SER A 124 -7.95 -23.17 -15.30
C SER A 124 -6.45 -23.07 -14.99
N ASN A 125 -5.95 -23.91 -14.08
CA ASN A 125 -5.04 -25.05 -14.28
C ASN A 125 -3.61 -24.75 -14.76
N THR A 126 -2.69 -24.76 -13.79
CA THR A 126 -1.31 -25.22 -13.97
C THR A 126 -1.32 -26.75 -14.01
N ILE A 127 -0.90 -27.36 -15.12
CA ILE A 127 -0.56 -28.79 -15.14
C ILE A 127 0.85 -28.91 -14.56
N VAL A 128 0.93 -29.59 -13.42
CA VAL A 128 2.17 -30.06 -12.80
C VAL A 128 2.45 -31.43 -13.43
N GLU A 129 3.51 -31.56 -14.20
CA GLU A 129 4.03 -32.89 -14.59
C GLU A 129 4.72 -33.50 -13.36
N SER A 130 4.10 -34.51 -12.75
CA SER A 130 4.71 -35.34 -11.72
C SER A 130 5.33 -36.58 -12.36
N SER A 131 6.66 -36.64 -12.37
CA SER A 131 7.45 -37.85 -12.58
C SER A 131 7.34 -38.79 -11.37
N GLY A 132 7.08 -40.07 -11.64
CA GLY A 132 7.75 -41.18 -10.93
C GLY A 132 6.93 -42.10 -10.02
N MET A 133 6.79 -43.37 -10.47
CA MET A 133 6.77 -44.64 -9.71
C MET A 133 5.53 -44.96 -8.84
N ASN A 134 4.96 -46.18 -8.82
CA ASN A 134 5.58 -47.51 -9.00
C ASN A 134 4.52 -48.64 -9.10
N VAL A 135 4.96 -49.77 -9.67
CA VAL A 135 4.57 -51.20 -9.52
C VAL A 135 3.14 -51.71 -9.82
N GLU A 136 3.01 -52.67 -10.76
CA GLU A 136 2.85 -54.12 -10.47
C GLU A 136 2.81 -54.97 -11.78
N GLU A 137 3.70 -55.95 -11.89
CA GLU A 137 3.68 -57.13 -12.80
C GLU A 137 2.86 -58.27 -12.11
N PRO A 138 2.60 -59.46 -12.71
CA PRO A 138 2.72 -59.94 -14.09
C PRO A 138 1.43 -60.69 -14.58
N LEU A 139 1.42 -61.27 -15.79
CA LEU A 139 0.92 -62.64 -16.09
C LEU A 139 0.90 -62.99 -17.61
N ALA A 140 1.75 -63.97 -17.97
CA ALA A 140 1.51 -65.12 -18.85
C ALA A 140 0.96 -64.98 -20.30
N GLN A 141 1.87 -65.10 -21.26
CA GLN A 141 2.04 -66.25 -22.19
C GLN A 141 0.81 -66.87 -22.90
N THR A 142 0.76 -66.73 -24.24
CA THR A 142 0.27 -67.64 -25.33
C THR A 142 -0.01 -66.75 -26.57
N CYS A 143 0.37 -67.00 -27.83
CA CYS A 143 0.95 -68.10 -28.59
C CYS A 143 1.91 -67.51 -29.64
#